data_AF-D2BHT1-F1
#
_entry.id   AF-D2BHT1-F1
#
_cell.length_a   1.000
_cell.length_b   1.000
_cell.length_c   1.000
_cell.angle_alpha   90.00
_cell.angle_beta   90.00
_cell.angle_gamma   90.00
#
_symmetry.space_group_name_H-M   'P 1'
#
loop_
_entity.id
_entity.type
_entity.pdbx_description
1 polymer ?
#
loop_
_entity_poly.entity_id
_entity_poly.type
_entity_poly.pdbx_seq_one_letter_code
_entity_poly.pdbx_strand_id
1 'polypeptide(L)'
;MLRVALPKGRLLGDTKALLEKSQWGLDGYVDKAKIYCFKSVSNPEMSAKIFHEKDIPIQLAIGNYDLGVCGADWLTELTSRYPSSSIVKLKNLGYGHGALYAATAVNSPYDSLAALSACSTRIRIASEYPNIAEAFAMQLRLKNFSIFPLWGSAEAYPPDTAEVVILPRKSEADLAKKNLRSIAKVLDFKAYLIANSQSLEEKDLSGAISSVMANISRYVEPKAEDIKIEPVNGCQPSFLDMPDDTVRLALPDGHQQPHVRKILDAAGIAIEDYPSATGNHRPAFGINGIAVKVIRPQDMPIQVANGNFDLAITGRDWLTDHLYQFPTSPVKELLDLKYGWVKLVAVVHNDVPVSNLDELKDYCGSREMRIASEYTNISDFYARSNHLGHYRIVPTWGATEAFLPEDADMLVENTETGGTIARHNLKIIDTLFESTACVIANYQSVVSAAKSERINTVISMLKKALEA
;
A
#
# COMPACT_ATOMS: atom_id res chain seq x y z
N MET A 1 9.67 12.28 28.00
CA MET A 1 10.09 11.55 26.78
C MET A 1 9.47 12.11 25.51
N LEU A 2 10.32 12.55 24.57
CA LEU A 2 10.05 12.97 23.21
C LEU A 2 10.04 11.75 22.27
N ARG A 3 8.96 11.56 21.51
CA ARG A 3 8.81 10.48 20.53
C ARG A 3 8.84 11.02 19.11
N VAL A 4 9.74 10.50 18.27
CA VAL A 4 9.91 10.94 16.88
C VAL A 4 9.61 9.83 15.87
N ALA A 5 8.77 10.12 14.89
CA ALA A 5 8.50 9.23 13.76
C ALA A 5 9.39 9.56 12.55
N LEU A 6 10.20 8.61 12.10
CA LEU A 6 11.19 8.78 11.03
C LEU A 6 10.84 7.93 9.79
N PRO A 7 11.13 8.41 8.57
CA PRO A 7 10.74 7.72 7.35
C PRO A 7 11.71 6.58 6.99
N LYS A 8 11.17 5.49 6.43
CA LYS A 8 11.96 4.51 5.65
C LYS A 8 12.02 4.89 4.17
N GLY A 9 12.89 4.23 3.41
CA GLY A 9 12.92 4.36 1.95
C GLY A 9 13.57 5.67 1.47
N ARG A 10 12.94 6.36 0.52
CA ARG A 10 13.57 7.45 -0.27
C ARG A 10 14.10 8.62 0.55
N LEU A 11 13.54 8.89 1.73
CA LEU A 11 13.97 9.99 2.61
C LEU A 11 15.05 9.58 3.62
N LEU A 12 15.26 8.28 3.83
CA LEU A 12 16.06 7.76 4.93
C LEU A 12 17.49 8.31 4.93
N GLY A 13 18.17 8.28 3.79
CA GLY A 13 19.56 8.72 3.68
C GLY A 13 19.74 10.21 4.04
N ASP A 14 18.91 11.08 3.46
CA ASP A 14 18.97 12.52 3.70
C ASP A 14 18.54 12.87 5.14
N THR A 15 17.49 12.22 5.64
CA THR A 15 17.05 12.38 7.04
C THR A 15 18.14 11.95 8.01
N LYS A 16 18.80 10.81 7.76
CA LYS A 16 19.90 10.33 8.59
C LYS A 16 21.04 11.35 8.65
N ALA A 17 21.47 11.85 7.50
CA ALA A 17 22.54 12.84 7.41
C ALA A 17 22.19 14.14 8.15
N LEU A 18 20.93 14.57 8.13
CA LEU A 18 20.47 15.73 8.90
C LEU A 18 20.51 15.46 10.41
N LEU A 19 20.01 14.31 10.85
CA LEU A 19 19.96 13.94 12.27
C LEU A 19 21.34 13.71 12.88
N GLU A 20 22.28 13.18 12.10
CA GLU A 20 23.70 13.06 12.49
C GLU A 20 24.33 14.44 12.74
N LYS A 21 24.09 15.42 11.84
CA LYS A 21 24.54 16.82 12.03
C LYS A 21 23.89 17.48 13.25
N SER A 22 22.62 17.18 13.51
CA SER A 22 21.89 17.63 14.69
C SER A 22 22.31 16.91 15.98
N GLN A 23 23.22 15.92 15.92
CA GLN A 23 23.73 15.15 17.07
C GLN A 23 22.63 14.42 17.84
N TRP A 24 21.63 13.90 17.14
CA TRP A 24 20.52 13.16 17.76
C TRP A 24 20.90 11.76 18.24
N GLY A 25 22.10 11.25 17.91
CA GLY A 25 22.63 9.99 18.48
C GLY A 25 21.73 8.78 18.22
N LEU A 26 21.16 8.69 17.01
CA LEU A 26 20.26 7.61 16.59
C LEU A 26 21.00 6.57 15.74
N ASP A 27 21.98 5.90 16.34
CA ASP A 27 22.93 5.01 15.63
C ASP A 27 22.26 3.82 14.93
N GLY A 28 21.05 3.45 15.37
CA GLY A 28 20.25 2.37 14.78
C GLY A 28 19.46 2.76 13.52
N TYR A 29 19.39 4.04 13.15
CA TYR A 29 18.63 4.49 11.98
C TYR A 29 19.36 4.19 10.67
N VAL A 30 19.16 2.98 10.14
CA VAL A 30 19.80 2.47 8.93
C VAL A 30 18.81 1.79 7.98
N ASP A 31 19.15 1.69 6.70
CA ASP A 31 18.28 1.19 5.62
C ASP A 31 17.81 -0.27 5.81
N LYS A 32 18.55 -1.07 6.59
CA LYS A 32 18.21 -2.46 6.96
C LYS A 32 18.11 -2.66 8.46
N ALA A 33 17.55 -1.68 9.17
CA ALA A 33 17.43 -1.77 10.61
C ALA A 33 16.63 -3.03 11.00
N LYS A 34 17.21 -3.88 11.85
CA LYS A 34 16.56 -5.08 12.39
C LYS A 34 15.56 -4.74 13.50
N ILE A 35 15.74 -3.57 14.10
CA ILE A 35 14.93 -3.01 15.17
C ILE A 35 14.40 -1.70 14.63
N TYR A 36 13.11 -1.41 14.83
CA TYR A 36 12.48 -0.22 14.27
C TYR A 36 12.39 0.93 15.28
N CYS A 37 12.60 0.66 16.57
CA CYS A 37 12.59 1.62 17.66
C CYS A 37 14.00 1.79 18.26
N PHE A 38 14.43 3.03 18.49
CA PHE A 38 15.73 3.33 19.10
C PHE A 38 15.60 4.45 20.12
N LYS A 39 16.37 4.33 21.20
CA LYS A 39 16.61 5.45 22.12
C LYS A 39 17.83 6.22 21.63
N SER A 40 17.77 7.53 21.77
CA SER A 40 18.91 8.38 21.49
C SER A 40 20.00 8.19 22.55
N VAL A 41 21.24 8.01 22.08
CA VAL A 41 22.41 7.93 22.96
C VAL A 41 22.74 9.30 23.56
N SER A 42 22.48 10.38 22.81
CA SER A 42 22.77 11.75 23.24
C SER A 42 21.64 12.37 24.08
N ASN A 43 20.41 11.88 23.97
CA ASN A 43 19.27 12.33 24.74
C ASN A 43 18.42 11.13 25.22
N PRO A 44 18.62 10.65 26.45
CA PRO A 44 17.86 9.53 27.01
C PRO A 44 16.34 9.74 27.05
N GLU A 45 15.89 11.00 27.05
CA GLU A 45 14.48 11.37 26.98
C GLU A 45 13.94 11.40 25.54
N MET A 46 14.71 10.98 24.54
CA MET A 46 14.25 10.90 23.15
C MET A 46 14.26 9.46 22.64
N SER A 47 13.14 9.06 22.06
CA SER A 47 13.00 7.82 21.30
C SER A 47 12.56 8.13 19.87
N ALA A 48 13.06 7.36 18.91
CA ALA A 48 12.66 7.45 17.53
C ALA A 48 12.22 6.09 16.99
N LYS A 49 11.25 6.09 16.09
CA LYS A 49 10.81 4.89 15.38
C LYS A 49 10.74 5.10 13.87
N ILE A 50 11.11 4.08 13.12
CA ILE A 50 11.04 4.07 11.66
C ILE A 50 9.65 3.61 11.21
N PHE A 51 9.05 4.35 10.29
CA PHE A 51 7.73 4.09 9.72
C PHE A 51 7.75 4.15 8.19
N HIS A 52 6.74 3.55 7.55
CA HIS A 52 6.41 3.93 6.17
C HIS A 52 6.00 5.41 6.14
N GLU A 53 6.40 6.17 5.12
CA GLU A 53 6.15 7.62 5.07
C GLU A 53 4.65 7.97 5.21
N LYS A 54 3.78 7.14 4.64
CA LYS A 54 2.31 7.25 4.72
C LYS A 54 1.77 7.18 6.16
N ASP A 55 2.46 6.47 7.05
CA ASP A 55 1.99 6.20 8.41
C ASP A 55 2.34 7.35 9.34
N ILE A 56 3.41 8.10 9.03
CA ILE A 56 3.95 9.15 9.90
C ILE A 56 2.92 10.24 10.20
N PRO A 57 2.23 10.85 9.22
CA PRO A 57 1.17 11.81 9.51
C PRO A 57 0.08 11.21 10.40
N ILE A 58 -0.34 9.97 10.14
CA ILE A 58 -1.40 9.30 10.90
C ILE A 58 -0.97 9.13 12.36
N GLN A 59 0.25 8.63 12.60
CA GLN A 59 0.79 8.40 13.94
C GLN A 59 0.95 9.69 14.75
N LEU A 60 1.28 10.82 14.10
CA LEU A 60 1.28 12.13 14.75
C LEU A 60 -0.12 12.65 15.02
N ALA A 61 -1.06 12.52 14.07
CA ALA A 61 -2.43 13.00 14.23
C ALA A 61 -3.14 12.34 15.43
N ILE A 62 -2.91 11.05 15.65
CA ILE A 62 -3.47 10.30 16.78
C ILE A 62 -2.71 10.52 18.10
N GLY A 63 -1.60 11.27 18.11
CA GLY A 63 -0.82 11.60 19.31
C GLY A 63 0.13 10.49 19.80
N ASN A 64 0.38 9.46 18.99
CA ASN A 64 1.37 8.43 19.33
C ASN A 64 2.80 8.98 19.26
N TYR A 65 3.05 9.98 18.42
CA TYR A 65 4.36 10.62 18.23
C TYR A 65 4.22 12.13 18.29
N ASP A 66 5.30 12.79 18.74
CA ASP A 66 5.29 14.22 19.02
C ASP A 66 5.85 15.01 17.82
N LEU A 67 6.91 14.48 17.19
CA LEU A 67 7.55 15.00 15.97
C LEU A 67 7.62 13.92 14.90
N GLY A 68 7.69 14.34 13.63
CA GLY A 68 7.83 13.41 12.52
C GLY A 68 8.45 14.04 11.27
N VAL A 69 9.07 13.21 10.44
CA VAL A 69 9.60 13.62 9.12
C VAL A 69 8.91 12.83 8.02
N CYS A 70 8.21 13.51 7.12
CA CYS A 70 7.57 12.88 5.97
C CYS A 70 7.60 13.81 4.74
N GLY A 71 7.34 13.26 3.57
CA GLY A 71 7.04 14.07 2.39
C GLY A 71 5.75 14.88 2.59
N ALA A 72 5.72 16.12 2.05
CA ALA A 72 4.54 16.98 2.12
C ALA A 72 3.34 16.41 1.36
N ASP A 73 3.56 15.50 0.41
CA ASP A 73 2.55 14.70 -0.28
C ASP A 73 1.69 13.90 0.70
N TRP A 74 2.30 13.18 1.65
CA TRP A 74 1.56 12.40 2.64
C TRP A 74 0.85 13.26 3.67
N LEU A 75 1.41 14.43 4.00
CA LEU A 75 0.72 15.41 4.84
C LEU A 75 -0.53 15.96 4.13
N THR A 76 -0.40 16.34 2.84
CA THR A 76 -1.52 16.80 2.04
C THR A 76 -2.58 15.70 1.89
N GLU A 77 -2.17 14.46 1.63
CA GLU A 77 -3.10 13.32 1.53
C GLU A 77 -3.96 13.13 2.78
N LEU A 78 -3.36 13.22 3.97
CA LEU A 78 -4.12 13.13 5.22
C LEU A 78 -5.05 14.33 5.41
N THR A 79 -4.51 15.55 5.25
CA THR A 79 -5.25 16.80 5.50
C THR A 79 -6.34 17.09 4.47
N SER A 80 -6.24 16.53 3.26
CA SER A 80 -7.30 16.57 2.25
C SER A 80 -8.60 15.91 2.74
N ARG A 81 -8.49 14.84 3.55
CA ARG A 81 -9.65 14.17 4.15
C ARG A 81 -9.95 14.64 5.57
N TYR A 82 -8.92 15.01 6.33
CA TYR A 82 -9.05 15.46 7.71
C TYR A 82 -8.44 16.86 7.90
N PRO A 83 -9.13 17.93 7.43
CA PRO A 83 -8.61 19.30 7.52
C PRO A 83 -8.35 19.77 8.95
N SER A 84 -9.11 19.24 9.91
CA SER A 84 -8.99 19.54 11.34
C SER A 84 -8.00 18.62 12.06
N SER A 85 -7.09 17.95 11.36
CA SER A 85 -6.06 17.13 11.99
C SER A 85 -5.19 17.97 12.93
N SER A 86 -4.73 17.36 14.02
CA SER A 86 -3.81 17.97 15.01
C SER A 86 -2.38 18.14 14.48
N ILE A 87 -2.13 18.04 13.18
CA ILE A 87 -0.77 18.13 12.63
C ILE A 87 -0.42 19.58 12.31
N VAL A 88 0.74 20.00 12.79
CA VAL A 88 1.36 21.29 12.48
C VAL A 88 2.56 21.08 11.55
N LYS A 89 2.54 21.80 10.43
CA LYS A 89 3.65 21.83 9.46
C LYS A 89 4.71 22.81 9.94
N LEU A 90 5.83 22.31 10.47
CA LEU A 90 6.87 23.16 11.08
C LEU A 90 7.84 23.71 10.04
N LYS A 91 8.57 22.86 9.32
CA LYS A 91 9.65 23.32 8.44
C LYS A 91 9.92 22.42 7.26
N ASN A 92 10.19 23.04 6.11
CA ASN A 92 10.75 22.39 4.93
C ASN A 92 12.21 22.02 5.17
N LEU A 93 12.57 20.76 5.00
CA LEU A 93 13.92 20.26 5.29
C LEU A 93 14.90 20.40 4.12
N GLY A 94 14.43 20.86 2.95
CA GLY A 94 15.28 21.16 1.80
C GLY A 94 15.72 19.97 0.97
N TYR A 95 15.23 18.76 1.24
CA TYR A 95 15.51 17.54 0.47
C TYR A 95 14.22 16.76 0.17
N GLY A 96 14.33 15.58 -0.46
CA GLY A 96 13.18 14.73 -0.77
C GLY A 96 12.28 15.31 -1.85
N HIS A 97 12.87 16.02 -2.82
CA HIS A 97 12.11 16.64 -3.89
C HIS A 97 11.43 15.60 -4.79
N GLY A 98 10.16 15.83 -5.08
CA GLY A 98 9.39 15.13 -6.08
C GLY A 98 8.10 15.88 -6.38
N ALA A 99 7.32 15.34 -7.31
CA ALA A 99 5.99 15.81 -7.56
C ALA A 99 5.02 14.65 -7.78
N LEU A 100 3.77 14.85 -7.40
CA LEU A 100 2.65 14.03 -7.83
C LEU A 100 2.25 14.48 -9.22
N TYR A 101 2.23 13.54 -10.16
CA TYR A 101 1.78 13.78 -11.52
C TYR A 101 0.49 13.02 -11.76
N ALA A 102 -0.49 13.69 -12.37
CA ALA A 102 -1.57 13.02 -13.06
C ALA A 102 -1.05 12.61 -14.44
N ALA A 103 -1.06 11.32 -14.71
CA ALA A 103 -0.51 10.75 -15.94
C ALA A 103 -1.49 9.79 -16.61
N THR A 104 -1.38 9.68 -17.93
CA THR A 104 -2.16 8.75 -18.76
C THR A 104 -1.21 7.89 -19.59
N ALA A 105 -1.70 6.80 -20.17
CA ALA A 105 -0.90 6.06 -21.15
C ALA A 105 -0.53 6.97 -22.34
N VAL A 106 0.66 6.79 -22.93
CA VAL A 106 1.13 7.66 -24.04
C VAL A 106 0.15 7.74 -25.21
N ASN A 107 -0.55 6.63 -25.50
CA ASN A 107 -1.54 6.55 -26.59
C ASN A 107 -2.99 6.83 -26.13
N SER A 108 -3.18 7.33 -24.91
CA SER A 108 -4.52 7.64 -24.38
C SER A 108 -5.15 8.84 -25.10
N PRO A 109 -6.47 8.82 -25.35
CA PRO A 109 -7.20 9.99 -25.85
C PRO A 109 -7.25 11.15 -24.83
N TYR A 110 -6.93 10.87 -23.56
CA TYR A 110 -6.86 11.87 -22.49
C TYR A 110 -5.44 12.43 -22.40
N ASP A 111 -5.07 13.29 -23.36
CA ASP A 111 -3.75 13.88 -23.49
C ASP A 111 -3.56 15.21 -22.75
N SER A 112 -4.64 15.77 -22.22
CA SER A 112 -4.70 17.09 -21.63
C SER A 112 -5.81 17.17 -20.59
N LEU A 113 -5.71 18.14 -19.67
CA LEU A 113 -6.77 18.42 -18.70
C LEU A 113 -8.09 18.78 -19.38
N ALA A 114 -8.03 19.50 -20.51
CA ALA A 114 -9.22 19.85 -21.29
C ALA A 114 -9.92 18.61 -21.86
N ALA A 115 -9.17 17.68 -22.45
CA ALA A 115 -9.70 16.41 -22.92
C ALA A 115 -10.34 15.59 -21.78
N LEU A 116 -9.69 15.56 -20.61
CA LEU A 116 -10.20 14.85 -19.44
C LEU A 116 -11.50 15.47 -18.90
N SER A 117 -11.55 16.79 -18.73
CA SER A 117 -12.74 17.51 -18.24
C SER A 117 -13.91 17.52 -19.22
N ALA A 118 -13.64 17.39 -20.53
CA ALA A 118 -14.68 17.27 -21.56
C ALA A 118 -15.31 15.87 -21.62
N CYS A 119 -14.72 14.88 -20.95
CA CYS A 119 -15.19 13.50 -20.99
C CYS A 119 -16.60 13.35 -20.40
N SER A 120 -17.49 12.69 -21.14
CA SER A 120 -18.84 12.35 -20.71
C SER A 120 -18.96 10.96 -20.09
N THR A 121 -18.01 10.07 -20.38
CA THR A 121 -17.93 8.73 -19.79
C THR A 121 -17.24 8.76 -18.44
N ARG A 122 -17.40 7.67 -17.66
CA ARG A 122 -16.78 7.54 -16.35
C ARG A 122 -15.24 7.53 -16.48
N ILE A 123 -14.58 8.41 -15.73
CA ILE A 123 -13.11 8.45 -15.59
C ILE A 123 -12.68 7.66 -14.35
N ARG A 124 -11.87 6.63 -14.53
CA ARG A 124 -11.27 5.84 -13.46
C ARG A 124 -9.90 6.41 -13.15
N ILE A 125 -9.70 6.84 -11.90
CA ILE A 125 -8.44 7.41 -11.41
C ILE A 125 -7.86 6.45 -10.39
N ALA A 126 -6.66 5.93 -10.65
CA ALA A 126 -5.95 5.05 -9.72
C ALA A 126 -4.82 5.80 -9.01
N SER A 127 -4.69 5.63 -7.70
CA SER A 127 -3.70 6.39 -6.91
C SER A 127 -3.43 5.74 -5.56
N GLU A 128 -2.17 5.80 -5.10
CA GLU A 128 -1.82 5.56 -3.68
C GLU A 128 -2.27 6.71 -2.76
N TYR A 129 -2.69 7.84 -3.36
CA TYR A 129 -3.16 9.09 -2.77
C TYR A 129 -4.63 9.32 -3.14
N PRO A 130 -5.59 8.51 -2.63
CA PRO A 130 -6.99 8.60 -3.01
C PRO A 130 -7.63 9.94 -2.66
N ASN A 131 -7.26 10.58 -1.54
CA ASN A 131 -7.89 11.85 -1.13
C ASN A 131 -7.42 13.01 -2.04
N ILE A 132 -6.13 13.04 -2.41
CA ILE A 132 -5.61 13.98 -3.41
C ILE A 132 -6.24 13.70 -4.78
N ALA A 133 -6.42 12.43 -5.14
CA ALA A 133 -7.05 12.06 -6.41
C ALA A 133 -8.51 12.52 -6.51
N GLU A 134 -9.27 12.39 -5.42
CA GLU A 134 -10.63 12.92 -5.31
C GLU A 134 -10.64 14.44 -5.41
N ALA A 135 -9.78 15.13 -4.66
CA ALA A 135 -9.67 16.58 -4.72
C ALA A 135 -9.31 17.09 -6.14
N PHE A 136 -8.41 16.39 -6.83
CA PHE A 136 -8.04 16.66 -8.22
C PHE A 136 -9.24 16.50 -9.17
N ALA A 137 -10.00 15.41 -9.05
CA ALA A 137 -11.21 15.17 -9.85
C ALA A 137 -12.28 16.26 -9.61
N MET A 138 -12.47 16.66 -8.35
CA MET A 138 -13.40 17.73 -7.97
C MET A 138 -12.96 19.09 -8.53
N GLN A 139 -11.66 19.41 -8.47
CA GLN A 139 -11.11 20.64 -9.04
C GLN A 139 -11.33 20.71 -10.56
N LEU A 140 -11.19 19.59 -11.26
CA LEU A 140 -11.48 19.47 -12.69
C LEU A 140 -12.97 19.39 -13.02
N ARG A 141 -13.83 19.35 -12.00
CA ARG A 141 -15.30 19.21 -12.11
C ARG A 141 -15.70 18.01 -12.97
N LEU A 142 -14.99 16.89 -12.82
CA LEU A 142 -15.32 15.66 -13.53
C LEU A 142 -16.74 15.22 -13.14
N LYS A 143 -17.61 15.06 -14.14
CA LYS A 143 -19.03 14.74 -13.91
C LYS A 143 -19.25 13.31 -13.44
N ASN A 144 -18.42 12.38 -13.90
CA ASN A 144 -18.51 10.97 -13.58
C ASN A 144 -17.11 10.42 -13.43
N PHE A 145 -16.71 10.12 -12.19
CA PHE A 145 -15.41 9.54 -11.91
C PHE A 145 -15.48 8.45 -10.83
N SER A 146 -14.43 7.66 -10.73
CA SER A 146 -14.24 6.67 -9.66
C SER A 146 -12.78 6.67 -9.24
N ILE A 147 -12.54 6.75 -7.93
CA ILE A 147 -11.20 6.67 -7.36
C ILE A 147 -10.92 5.23 -6.96
N PHE A 148 -9.82 4.69 -7.45
CA PHE A 148 -9.30 3.37 -7.08
C PHE A 148 -8.08 3.56 -6.18
N PRO A 149 -8.24 3.44 -4.85
CA PRO A 149 -7.11 3.46 -3.95
C PRO A 149 -6.22 2.26 -4.25
N LEU A 150 -4.90 2.49 -4.25
CA LEU A 150 -3.91 1.47 -4.53
C LEU A 150 -2.99 1.25 -3.33
N TRP A 151 -2.52 0.01 -3.19
CA TRP A 151 -1.45 -0.33 -2.26
C TRP A 151 -0.04 -0.08 -2.83
N GLY A 152 0.07 0.07 -4.15
CA GLY A 152 1.33 0.37 -4.83
C GLY A 152 1.27 0.02 -6.31
N SER A 153 2.43 0.03 -6.97
CA SER A 153 2.57 -0.35 -8.39
C SER A 153 1.63 0.44 -9.32
N ALA A 154 1.40 1.72 -9.00
CA ALA A 154 0.38 2.54 -9.65
C ALA A 154 0.55 2.65 -11.17
N GLU A 155 1.79 2.63 -11.67
CA GLU A 155 2.07 2.66 -13.10
C GLU A 155 1.45 1.51 -13.91
N ALA A 156 1.10 0.39 -13.26
CA ALA A 156 0.53 -0.76 -13.95
C ALA A 156 -0.88 -0.45 -14.48
N TYR A 157 -1.62 0.47 -13.86
CA TYR A 157 -3.07 0.60 -14.06
C TYR A 157 -3.49 1.15 -15.43
N PRO A 158 -2.91 2.26 -15.92
CA PRO A 158 -3.27 2.74 -17.25
C PRO A 158 -2.70 1.88 -18.39
N PRO A 159 -3.42 1.81 -19.52
CA PRO A 159 -4.77 2.36 -19.75
C PRO A 159 -5.91 1.39 -19.37
N ASP A 160 -5.61 0.13 -19.05
CA ASP A 160 -6.61 -0.95 -18.98
C ASP A 160 -7.67 -0.77 -17.89
N THR A 161 -7.19 -0.50 -16.68
CA THR A 161 -7.99 -0.51 -15.45
C THR A 161 -8.14 0.88 -14.84
N ALA A 162 -7.50 1.89 -15.45
CA ALA A 162 -7.67 3.29 -15.12
C ALA A 162 -7.33 4.18 -16.34
N GLU A 163 -8.09 5.25 -16.54
CA GLU A 163 -7.77 6.26 -17.56
C GLU A 163 -6.62 7.16 -17.08
N VAL A 164 -6.60 7.48 -15.78
CA VAL A 164 -5.63 8.37 -15.15
C VAL A 164 -5.00 7.67 -13.96
N VAL A 165 -3.71 7.89 -13.77
CA VAL A 165 -3.00 7.53 -12.54
C VAL A 165 -2.42 8.78 -11.89
N ILE A 166 -2.49 8.87 -10.56
CA ILE A 166 -1.76 9.88 -9.78
C ILE A 166 -0.67 9.17 -9.00
N LEU A 167 0.59 9.52 -9.27
CA LEU A 167 1.74 8.86 -8.67
C LEU A 167 2.93 9.80 -8.47
N PRO A 168 3.80 9.53 -7.47
CA PRO A 168 4.98 10.33 -7.20
C PRO A 168 6.11 9.99 -8.16
N ARG A 169 6.73 11.00 -8.76
CA ARG A 169 7.97 10.88 -9.55
C ARG A 169 8.90 12.07 -9.31
N LYS A 170 10.19 11.89 -9.60
CA LYS A 170 11.17 12.99 -9.52
C LYS A 170 11.03 13.92 -10.73
N SER A 171 10.76 13.37 -11.90
CA SER A 171 10.57 14.12 -13.14
C SER A 171 9.56 13.45 -14.06
N GLU A 172 9.06 14.18 -15.06
CA GLU A 172 8.21 13.62 -16.11
C GLU A 172 8.94 12.57 -16.96
N ALA A 173 10.27 12.67 -17.07
CA ALA A 173 11.10 11.68 -17.75
C ALA A 173 10.99 10.28 -17.12
N ASP A 174 10.79 10.19 -15.80
CA ASP A 174 10.56 8.91 -15.12
C ASP A 174 9.19 8.29 -15.43
N LEU A 175 8.19 9.09 -15.83
CA LEU A 175 6.90 8.59 -16.31
C LEU A 175 7.05 7.96 -17.71
N ALA A 176 7.84 8.58 -18.57
CA ALA A 176 8.07 8.09 -19.94
C ALA A 176 8.68 6.68 -19.95
N LYS A 177 9.60 6.39 -19.01
CA LYS A 177 10.19 5.04 -18.79
C LYS A 177 9.13 3.96 -18.47
N LYS A 178 7.94 4.36 -18.04
CA LYS A 178 6.80 3.50 -17.69
C LYS A 178 5.68 3.59 -18.74
N ASN A 179 5.94 4.14 -19.92
CA ASN A 179 4.95 4.38 -20.98
C ASN A 179 3.76 5.26 -20.51
N LEU A 180 4.05 6.20 -19.61
CA LEU A 180 3.09 7.19 -19.12
C LEU A 180 3.49 8.59 -19.58
N ARG A 181 2.48 9.42 -19.84
CA ARG A 181 2.60 10.84 -20.17
C ARG A 181 1.94 11.66 -19.07
N SER A 182 2.67 12.66 -18.55
CA SER A 182 2.11 13.67 -17.64
C SER A 182 1.07 14.52 -18.36
N ILE A 183 -0.13 14.65 -17.77
CA ILE A 183 -1.16 15.60 -18.22
C ILE A 183 -1.28 16.80 -17.28
N ALA A 184 -0.84 16.64 -16.03
CA ALA A 184 -0.75 17.72 -15.05
C ALA A 184 0.22 17.35 -13.93
N LYS A 185 0.95 18.36 -13.44
CA LYS A 185 1.62 18.29 -12.15
C LYS A 185 0.63 18.70 -11.05
N VAL A 186 0.28 17.75 -10.18
CA VAL A 186 -0.77 17.92 -9.16
C VAL A 186 -0.22 18.61 -7.90
N LEU A 187 0.97 18.19 -7.44
CA LEU A 187 1.56 18.69 -6.21
C LEU A 187 3.08 18.54 -6.24
N ASP A 188 3.83 19.64 -6.14
CA ASP A 188 5.25 19.57 -5.78
C ASP A 188 5.39 19.31 -4.27
N PHE A 189 6.29 18.42 -3.89
CA PHE A 189 6.56 18.12 -2.50
C PHE A 189 8.06 18.01 -2.19
N LYS A 190 8.35 18.19 -0.91
CA LYS A 190 9.67 18.03 -0.28
C LYS A 190 9.45 17.41 1.11
N ALA A 191 10.52 16.96 1.74
CA ALA A 191 10.48 16.51 3.13
C ALA A 191 10.16 17.68 4.08
N TYR A 192 9.29 17.44 5.04
CA TYR A 192 8.92 18.37 6.09
C TYR A 192 9.09 17.75 7.47
N LEU A 193 9.56 18.57 8.42
CA LEU A 193 9.35 18.34 9.83
C LEU A 193 7.92 18.76 10.18
N ILE A 194 7.19 17.84 10.79
CA ILE A 194 5.83 18.00 11.28
C ILE A 194 5.76 17.69 12.78
N ALA A 195 4.74 18.21 13.44
CA ALA A 195 4.52 18.01 14.88
C ALA A 195 3.03 17.85 15.19
N ASN A 196 2.73 17.20 16.31
CA ASN A 196 1.39 17.18 16.86
C ASN A 196 1.15 18.49 17.65
N SER A 197 0.00 19.15 17.44
CA SER A 197 -0.35 20.44 18.02
C SER A 197 -0.43 20.38 19.55
N GLN A 198 -1.07 19.35 20.09
CA GLN A 198 -1.19 19.14 21.53
C GLN A 198 0.19 18.89 22.16
N SER A 199 1.07 18.16 21.46
CA SER A 199 2.44 17.94 21.92
C SER A 199 3.29 19.21 21.93
N LEU A 200 3.06 20.15 21.00
CA LEU A 200 3.69 21.47 21.02
C LEU A 200 3.20 22.35 22.18
N GLU A 201 1.95 22.15 22.62
CA GLU A 201 1.36 22.87 23.75
C GLU A 201 1.82 22.31 25.10
N GLU A 202 1.93 20.99 25.21
CA GLU A 202 2.16 20.28 26.49
C GLU A 202 3.63 19.98 26.78
N LYS A 203 4.51 19.92 25.77
CA LYS A 203 5.90 19.47 25.91
C LYS A 203 6.90 20.52 25.42
N ASP A 204 8.08 20.56 26.04
CA ASP A 204 9.19 21.34 25.52
C ASP A 204 9.88 20.62 24.35
N LEU A 205 9.49 20.99 23.12
CA LEU A 205 10.07 20.49 21.88
C LEU A 205 11.13 21.44 21.29
N SER A 206 11.42 22.56 21.96
CA SER A 206 12.20 23.67 21.41
C SER A 206 13.64 23.27 21.08
N GLY A 207 14.28 22.49 21.94
CA GLY A 207 15.66 22.02 21.74
C GLY A 207 15.79 21.11 20.51
N ALA A 208 14.89 20.13 20.39
CA ALA A 208 14.87 19.22 19.23
C ALA A 208 14.61 19.98 17.93
N ILE A 209 13.59 20.84 17.90
CA ILE A 209 13.26 21.65 16.72
C ILE A 209 14.43 22.57 16.36
N SER A 210 15.00 23.29 17.33
CA SER A 210 16.10 24.24 17.07
C SER A 210 17.35 23.54 16.54
N SER A 211 17.68 22.35 17.06
CA SER A 211 18.82 21.55 16.59
C SER A 211 18.69 21.12 15.13
N VAL A 212 17.47 20.80 14.67
CA VAL A 212 17.19 20.49 13.27
C VAL A 212 17.27 21.76 12.44
N MET A 213 16.60 22.83 12.88
CA MET A 213 16.55 24.12 12.19
C MET A 213 17.94 24.71 11.92
N ALA A 214 18.87 24.58 12.87
CA ALA A 214 20.25 25.06 12.74
C ALA A 214 21.06 24.30 11.67
N ASN A 215 20.69 23.06 11.36
CA ASN A 215 21.43 22.17 10.47
C ASN A 215 20.77 21.97 9.10
N ILE A 216 19.63 22.63 8.84
CA ILE A 216 19.04 22.68 7.50
C ILE A 216 20.00 23.45 6.60
N SER A 217 20.63 22.74 5.68
CA SER A 217 21.57 23.31 4.72
C SER A 217 20.81 24.26 3.77
N ARG A 218 21.43 25.38 3.37
CA ARG A 218 20.91 26.19 2.26
C ARG A 218 20.93 25.34 0.99
N TYR A 219 19.74 24.93 0.56
CA TYR A 219 19.55 24.14 -0.65
C TYR A 219 20.03 24.92 -1.88
N VAL A 220 20.83 24.25 -2.71
CA VAL A 220 21.15 24.67 -4.08
C VAL A 220 20.35 23.73 -4.98
N GLU A 221 19.51 24.28 -5.86
CA GLU A 221 18.80 23.48 -6.86
C GLU A 221 19.80 22.68 -7.71
N PRO A 222 19.69 21.34 -7.77
CA PRO A 222 20.40 20.57 -8.78
C PRO A 222 19.92 21.04 -10.15
N LYS A 223 20.84 21.37 -11.05
CA LYS A 223 20.50 21.55 -12.46
C LYS A 223 19.94 20.23 -12.99
N ALA A 224 18.80 20.30 -13.69
CA ALA A 224 18.24 19.16 -14.38
C ALA A 224 19.28 18.65 -15.41
N GLU A 225 19.71 17.39 -15.25
CA GLU A 225 20.47 16.70 -16.28
C GLU A 225 19.49 16.02 -17.23
N ASP A 226 19.54 16.43 -18.50
CA ASP A 226 18.77 15.82 -19.58
C ASP A 226 19.33 14.42 -19.87
N ILE A 227 18.69 13.40 -19.30
CA ILE A 227 18.94 12.01 -19.65
C ILE A 227 18.16 11.72 -20.94
N LYS A 228 18.88 11.47 -22.05
CA LYS A 228 18.27 10.91 -23.26
C LYS A 228 17.73 9.52 -22.94
N ILE A 229 16.41 9.37 -23.03
CA ILE A 229 15.69 8.11 -22.83
C ILE A 229 15.42 7.51 -24.20
N GLU A 230 15.89 6.29 -24.43
CA GLU A 230 15.44 5.49 -25.56
C GLU A 230 14.04 4.91 -25.25
N PRO A 231 13.10 4.96 -26.20
CA PRO A 231 11.78 4.39 -26.01
C PRO A 231 11.88 2.88 -25.82
N VAL A 232 11.24 2.37 -24.77
CA VAL A 232 11.07 0.92 -24.60
C VAL A 232 10.00 0.48 -25.59
N ASN A 233 10.44 -0.07 -26.72
CA ASN A 233 9.56 -0.69 -27.71
C ASN A 233 8.97 -1.99 -27.14
N GLY A 234 7.64 -2.04 -27.07
CA GLY A 234 6.89 -3.22 -26.65
C GLY A 234 5.64 -2.86 -25.86
N CYS A 235 4.73 -2.08 -26.46
CA CYS A 235 3.41 -1.90 -25.87
C CYS A 235 2.58 -3.14 -26.22
N GLN A 236 2.35 -4.02 -25.24
CA GLN A 236 1.26 -4.98 -25.38
C GLN A 236 -0.08 -4.23 -25.46
N PRO A 237 -1.05 -4.73 -26.25
CA PRO A 237 -2.34 -4.05 -26.46
C PRO A 237 -3.06 -3.88 -25.13
N SER A 238 -3.77 -2.75 -24.99
CA SER A 238 -4.56 -2.50 -23.79
C SER A 238 -5.78 -3.41 -23.73
N PHE A 239 -6.34 -3.63 -22.54
CA PHE A 239 -7.64 -4.32 -22.43
C PHE A 239 -8.75 -3.59 -23.20
N LEU A 240 -8.59 -2.29 -23.46
CA LEU A 240 -9.55 -1.48 -24.22
C LEU A 240 -9.54 -1.79 -25.71
N ASP A 241 -8.44 -2.34 -26.23
CA ASP A 241 -8.29 -2.72 -27.64
C ASP A 241 -8.61 -4.20 -27.88
N MET A 242 -8.94 -4.94 -26.82
CA MET A 242 -9.17 -6.38 -26.88
C MET A 242 -10.65 -6.69 -27.21
N PRO A 243 -10.91 -7.80 -27.94
CA PRO A 243 -12.26 -8.26 -28.20
C PRO A 243 -13.10 -8.42 -26.92
N ASP A 244 -14.41 -8.14 -27.00
CA ASP A 244 -15.35 -8.26 -25.87
C ASP A 244 -15.39 -9.66 -25.25
N ASP A 245 -14.96 -10.69 -25.96
CA ASP A 245 -14.87 -12.07 -25.48
C ASP A 245 -13.54 -12.41 -24.78
N THR A 246 -12.64 -11.44 -24.62
CA THR A 246 -11.36 -11.59 -23.91
C THR A 246 -11.57 -11.61 -22.41
N VAL A 247 -11.10 -12.66 -21.74
CA VAL A 247 -11.10 -12.74 -20.27
C VAL A 247 -9.94 -11.93 -19.71
N ARG A 248 -10.23 -11.01 -18.79
CA ARG A 248 -9.24 -10.20 -18.08
C ARG A 248 -8.89 -10.89 -16.77
N LEU A 249 -7.65 -11.36 -16.64
CA LEU A 249 -7.15 -12.09 -15.48
C LEU A 249 -6.09 -11.28 -14.73
N ALA A 250 -6.31 -11.03 -13.44
CA ALA A 250 -5.29 -10.48 -12.56
C ALA A 250 -4.45 -11.60 -11.90
N LEU A 251 -3.13 -11.45 -11.93
CA LEU A 251 -2.18 -12.31 -11.21
C LEU A 251 -1.39 -11.50 -10.18
N PRO A 252 -0.93 -12.13 -9.08
CA PRO A 252 -0.33 -11.39 -7.98
C PRO A 252 1.13 -11.07 -8.25
N ASP A 253 1.58 -9.91 -7.78
CA ASP A 253 3.00 -9.63 -7.56
C ASP A 253 3.45 -10.08 -6.15
N GLY A 254 4.72 -9.82 -5.84
CA GLY A 254 5.25 -9.99 -4.49
C GLY A 254 5.31 -11.44 -4.03
N HIS A 255 5.02 -11.66 -2.75
CA HIS A 255 5.23 -12.95 -2.09
C HIS A 255 4.35 -14.08 -2.64
N GLN A 256 3.15 -13.78 -3.14
CA GLN A 256 2.26 -14.80 -3.71
C GLN A 256 2.67 -15.26 -5.12
N GLN A 257 3.45 -14.44 -5.84
CA GLN A 257 3.83 -14.69 -7.24
C GLN A 257 4.52 -16.05 -7.47
N PRO A 258 5.52 -16.48 -6.68
CA PRO A 258 6.15 -17.80 -6.88
C PRO A 258 5.18 -18.96 -6.66
N HIS A 259 4.23 -18.84 -5.74
CA HIS A 259 3.23 -19.89 -5.48
C HIS A 259 2.23 -20.00 -6.63
N VAL A 260 1.76 -18.86 -7.14
CA VAL A 260 0.88 -18.83 -8.32
C VAL A 260 1.60 -19.34 -9.56
N ARG A 261 2.89 -19.01 -9.73
CA ARG A 261 3.69 -19.55 -10.82
C ARG A 261 3.75 -21.09 -10.78
N LYS A 262 4.01 -21.68 -9.61
CA LYS A 262 4.07 -23.14 -9.43
C LYS A 262 2.79 -23.85 -9.84
N ILE A 263 1.62 -23.33 -9.47
CA ILE A 263 0.35 -23.96 -9.85
C ILE A 263 0.04 -23.79 -11.34
N LEU A 264 0.39 -22.65 -11.95
CA LEU A 264 0.25 -22.48 -13.40
C LEU A 264 1.12 -23.49 -14.16
N ASP A 265 2.37 -23.68 -13.73
CA ASP A 265 3.27 -24.69 -14.31
C ASP A 265 2.71 -26.12 -14.11
N ALA A 266 2.21 -26.45 -12.91
CA ALA A 266 1.57 -27.74 -12.63
C ALA A 266 0.31 -27.98 -13.47
N ALA A 267 -0.44 -26.92 -13.78
CA ALA A 267 -1.60 -26.97 -14.66
C ALA A 267 -1.25 -27.01 -16.16
N GLY A 268 0.03 -26.95 -16.52
CA GLY A 268 0.49 -26.88 -17.91
C GLY A 268 0.11 -25.57 -18.60
N ILE A 269 -0.13 -24.50 -17.83
CA ILE A 269 -0.47 -23.17 -18.36
C ILE A 269 0.82 -22.39 -18.57
N ALA A 270 1.21 -22.22 -19.83
CA ALA A 270 2.38 -21.42 -20.17
C ALA A 270 2.16 -19.94 -19.83
N ILE A 271 3.13 -19.32 -19.16
CA ILE A 271 3.17 -17.89 -18.90
C ILE A 271 4.60 -17.36 -19.03
N GLU A 272 4.76 -16.31 -19.83
CA GLU A 272 6.05 -15.69 -20.10
C GLU A 272 6.23 -14.43 -19.26
N ASP A 273 7.45 -14.13 -18.81
CA ASP A 273 7.77 -12.89 -18.08
C ASP A 273 6.99 -12.71 -16.75
N TYR A 274 6.73 -13.83 -16.06
CA TYR A 274 6.12 -13.88 -14.72
C TYR A 274 6.89 -14.87 -13.81
N PRO A 275 7.77 -14.39 -12.90
CA PRO A 275 8.06 -12.99 -12.59
C PRO A 275 8.78 -12.25 -13.73
N SER A 276 8.56 -10.94 -13.83
CA SER A 276 9.23 -10.13 -14.86
C SER A 276 10.60 -9.62 -14.42
N ALA A 277 11.60 -9.77 -15.30
CA ALA A 277 12.94 -9.22 -15.08
C ALA A 277 13.01 -7.70 -15.29
N THR A 278 12.09 -7.14 -16.08
CA THR A 278 12.07 -5.72 -16.47
C THR A 278 10.94 -4.93 -15.81
N GLY A 279 10.15 -5.58 -14.96
CA GLY A 279 8.98 -4.97 -14.31
C GLY A 279 7.78 -4.86 -15.25
N ASN A 280 7.68 -5.75 -16.24
CA ASN A 280 6.49 -5.88 -17.06
C ASN A 280 5.30 -6.37 -16.20
N HIS A 281 4.19 -5.65 -16.30
CA HIS A 281 2.93 -5.98 -15.62
C HIS A 281 1.94 -6.72 -16.54
N ARG A 282 2.30 -7.01 -17.79
CA ARG A 282 1.44 -7.67 -18.80
C ARG A 282 2.18 -8.86 -19.41
N PRO A 283 2.28 -9.98 -18.67
CA PRO A 283 2.91 -11.20 -19.18
C PRO A 283 2.06 -11.82 -20.29
N ALA A 284 2.71 -12.49 -21.25
CA ALA A 284 2.00 -13.25 -22.27
C ALA A 284 1.47 -14.56 -21.66
N PHE A 285 0.21 -14.88 -21.96
CA PHE A 285 -0.48 -16.04 -21.40
C PHE A 285 -0.77 -17.06 -22.50
N GLY A 286 -0.46 -18.33 -22.23
CA GLY A 286 -0.52 -19.41 -23.22
C GLY A 286 -1.92 -19.83 -23.66
N ILE A 287 -2.97 -19.22 -23.11
CA ILE A 287 -4.37 -19.48 -23.46
C ILE A 287 -4.90 -18.29 -24.25
N ASN A 288 -5.25 -18.53 -25.51
CA ASN A 288 -5.81 -17.52 -26.41
C ASN A 288 -7.07 -16.88 -25.80
N GLY A 289 -7.24 -15.57 -26.02
CA GLY A 289 -8.38 -14.79 -25.53
C GLY A 289 -8.39 -14.57 -24.01
N ILE A 290 -7.24 -14.70 -23.36
CA ILE A 290 -7.05 -14.31 -21.96
C ILE A 290 -5.94 -13.27 -21.90
N ALA A 291 -6.25 -12.10 -21.35
CA ALA A 291 -5.30 -11.02 -21.14
C ALA A 291 -4.95 -10.94 -19.66
N VAL A 292 -3.65 -10.97 -19.36
CA VAL A 292 -3.16 -11.01 -17.99
C VAL A 292 -2.57 -9.68 -17.56
N LYS A 293 -2.81 -9.31 -16.31
CA LYS A 293 -2.17 -8.18 -15.67
C LYS A 293 -1.70 -8.52 -14.26
N VAL A 294 -0.49 -8.11 -13.93
CA VAL A 294 0.13 -8.35 -12.63
C VAL A 294 -0.07 -7.11 -11.75
N ILE A 295 -0.83 -7.27 -10.67
CA ILE A 295 -1.12 -6.22 -9.68
C ILE A 295 -0.99 -6.77 -8.26
N ARG A 296 -1.05 -5.89 -7.26
CA ARG A 296 -0.96 -6.29 -5.86
C ARG A 296 -2.18 -7.11 -5.43
N PRO A 297 -2.01 -8.21 -4.68
CA PRO A 297 -3.11 -9.04 -4.17
C PRO A 297 -4.20 -8.25 -3.44
N GLN A 298 -3.79 -7.24 -2.66
CA GLN A 298 -4.64 -6.34 -1.88
C GLN A 298 -5.65 -5.59 -2.76
N ASP A 299 -5.23 -5.22 -3.97
CA ASP A 299 -6.05 -4.42 -4.89
C ASP A 299 -7.02 -5.31 -5.70
N MET A 300 -6.85 -6.64 -5.73
CA MET A 300 -7.60 -7.49 -6.65
C MET A 300 -9.10 -7.62 -6.35
N PRO A 301 -9.54 -7.85 -5.09
CA PRO A 301 -10.97 -8.01 -4.80
C PRO A 301 -11.79 -6.81 -5.26
N ILE A 302 -11.34 -5.59 -4.95
CA ILE A 302 -12.05 -4.38 -5.36
C ILE A 302 -12.04 -4.19 -6.89
N GLN A 303 -10.98 -4.59 -7.59
CA GLN A 303 -10.91 -4.48 -9.05
C GLN A 303 -11.83 -5.50 -9.74
N VAL A 304 -11.94 -6.72 -9.21
CA VAL A 304 -12.92 -7.72 -9.68
C VAL A 304 -14.34 -7.26 -9.37
N ALA A 305 -14.59 -6.74 -8.17
CA ALA A 305 -15.90 -6.22 -7.76
C ALA A 305 -16.45 -5.16 -8.72
N ASN A 306 -15.56 -4.27 -9.19
CA ASN A 306 -15.89 -3.19 -10.11
C ASN A 306 -15.90 -3.62 -11.59
N GLY A 307 -15.64 -4.89 -11.90
CA GLY A 307 -15.63 -5.40 -13.27
C GLY A 307 -14.43 -4.95 -14.11
N ASN A 308 -13.36 -4.46 -13.47
CA ASN A 308 -12.10 -4.14 -14.16
C ASN A 308 -11.32 -5.42 -14.54
N PHE A 309 -11.52 -6.51 -13.78
CA PHE A 309 -11.10 -7.86 -14.12
C PHE A 309 -12.29 -8.82 -14.07
N ASP A 310 -12.23 -9.87 -14.89
CA ASP A 310 -13.22 -10.95 -14.89
C ASP A 310 -12.81 -12.03 -13.87
N LEU A 311 -11.51 -12.31 -13.77
CA LEU A 311 -10.91 -13.25 -12.82
C LEU A 311 -9.70 -12.61 -12.12
N ALA A 312 -9.41 -13.08 -10.90
CA ALA A 312 -8.13 -12.84 -10.25
C ALA A 312 -7.66 -14.06 -9.45
N ILE A 313 -6.35 -14.24 -9.31
CA ILE A 313 -5.75 -15.15 -8.34
C ILE A 313 -5.18 -14.32 -7.19
N THR A 314 -5.78 -14.41 -6.01
CA THR A 314 -5.35 -13.67 -4.80
C THR A 314 -5.38 -14.59 -3.58
N GLY A 315 -5.06 -14.06 -2.40
CA GLY A 315 -5.23 -14.79 -1.14
C GLY A 315 -6.67 -14.72 -0.62
N ARG A 316 -7.14 -15.82 -0.02
CA ARG A 316 -8.45 -15.85 0.65
C ARG A 316 -8.55 -14.80 1.77
N ASP A 317 -7.44 -14.51 2.45
CA ASP A 317 -7.30 -13.43 3.41
C ASP A 317 -7.71 -12.06 2.84
N TRP A 318 -7.21 -11.69 1.66
CA TRP A 318 -7.59 -10.44 1.00
C TRP A 318 -9.04 -10.44 0.52
N LEU A 319 -9.55 -11.58 0.05
CA LEU A 319 -10.98 -11.72 -0.28
C LEU A 319 -11.84 -11.52 0.97
N THR A 320 -11.48 -12.15 2.09
CA THR A 320 -12.21 -12.05 3.36
C THR A 320 -12.19 -10.63 3.91
N ASP A 321 -11.03 -9.96 3.88
CA ASP A 321 -10.94 -8.56 4.33
C ASP A 321 -11.84 -7.63 3.52
N HIS A 322 -11.84 -7.80 2.19
CA HIS A 322 -12.75 -7.07 1.30
C HIS A 322 -14.23 -7.37 1.57
N LEU A 323 -14.60 -8.62 1.79
CA LEU A 323 -15.99 -9.01 2.07
C LEU A 323 -16.48 -8.55 3.44
N TYR A 324 -15.60 -8.41 4.44
CA TYR A 324 -15.97 -7.78 5.71
C TYR A 324 -16.24 -6.28 5.55
N GLN A 325 -15.52 -5.59 4.67
CA GLN A 325 -15.82 -4.20 4.35
C GLN A 325 -17.09 -4.05 3.48
N PHE A 326 -17.26 -4.95 2.51
CA PHE A 326 -18.34 -4.93 1.52
C PHE A 326 -19.09 -6.27 1.48
N PRO A 327 -19.97 -6.57 2.45
CA PRO A 327 -20.66 -7.87 2.53
C PRO A 327 -21.54 -8.20 1.31
N THR A 328 -21.97 -7.18 0.57
CA THR A 328 -22.79 -7.30 -0.64
C THR A 328 -21.97 -7.25 -1.92
N SER A 329 -20.64 -7.29 -1.82
CA SER A 329 -19.77 -7.25 -3.00
C SER A 329 -20.05 -8.41 -3.95
N PRO A 330 -20.02 -8.18 -5.27
CA PRO A 330 -20.31 -9.23 -6.24
C PRO A 330 -19.15 -10.22 -6.45
N VAL A 331 -18.10 -10.16 -5.62
CA VAL A 331 -16.93 -11.03 -5.74
C VAL A 331 -17.16 -12.30 -4.95
N LYS A 332 -16.84 -13.44 -5.56
CA LYS A 332 -16.87 -14.74 -4.89
C LYS A 332 -15.64 -15.57 -5.22
N GLU A 333 -15.31 -16.48 -4.32
CA GLU A 333 -14.36 -17.56 -4.59
C GLU A 333 -14.96 -18.56 -5.59
N LEU A 334 -14.19 -18.91 -6.62
CA LEU A 334 -14.52 -19.97 -7.60
C LEU A 334 -13.76 -21.26 -7.32
N LEU A 335 -12.52 -21.16 -6.85
CA LEU A 335 -11.64 -22.29 -6.63
C LEU A 335 -10.60 -21.95 -5.56
N ASP A 336 -10.52 -22.81 -4.53
CA ASP A 336 -9.39 -22.84 -3.61
C ASP A 336 -8.20 -23.53 -4.30
N LEU A 337 -7.06 -22.84 -4.39
CA LEU A 337 -5.87 -23.40 -5.02
C LEU A 337 -5.03 -24.24 -4.06
N LYS A 338 -5.25 -24.22 -2.74
CA LYS A 338 -4.44 -24.98 -1.75
C LYS A 338 -2.93 -24.68 -1.79
N TYR A 339 -2.51 -23.60 -2.47
CA TYR A 339 -1.14 -23.09 -2.49
C TYR A 339 -1.04 -21.80 -1.67
N GLY A 340 0.20 -21.39 -1.34
CA GLY A 340 0.45 -20.15 -0.61
C GLY A 340 -0.23 -20.14 0.76
N TRP A 341 -0.12 -21.25 1.48
CA TRP A 341 -0.80 -21.44 2.76
C TRP A 341 -0.19 -20.54 3.84
N VAL A 342 -1.03 -19.74 4.47
CA VAL A 342 -0.67 -18.85 5.58
C VAL A 342 -1.71 -18.97 6.68
N LYS A 343 -1.30 -18.69 7.91
CA LYS A 343 -2.22 -18.46 9.03
C LYS A 343 -2.35 -16.98 9.29
N LEU A 344 -3.57 -16.49 9.44
CA LEU A 344 -3.80 -15.17 9.98
C LEU A 344 -3.89 -15.29 11.51
N VAL A 345 -3.03 -14.58 12.22
CA VAL A 345 -2.78 -14.81 13.65
C VAL A 345 -2.86 -13.52 14.47
N ALA A 346 -3.31 -13.64 15.71
CA ALA A 346 -3.20 -12.60 16.72
C ALA A 346 -1.87 -12.77 17.47
N VAL A 347 -1.11 -11.70 17.53
CA VAL A 347 0.28 -11.69 18.00
C VAL A 347 0.45 -10.62 19.07
N VAL A 348 1.25 -10.91 20.09
CA VAL A 348 1.65 -9.96 21.15
C VAL A 348 3.17 -10.05 21.37
N HIS A 349 3.74 -9.08 22.07
CA HIS A 349 5.16 -9.15 22.46
C HIS A 349 5.40 -10.22 23.54
N ASN A 350 6.54 -10.91 23.52
CA ASN A 350 6.83 -12.00 24.47
C ASN A 350 6.80 -11.55 25.93
N ASP A 351 7.22 -10.32 26.21
CA ASP A 351 7.27 -9.75 27.56
C ASP A 351 5.88 -9.45 28.14
N VAL A 352 4.83 -9.45 27.32
CA VAL A 352 3.45 -9.30 27.82
C VAL A 352 3.03 -10.65 28.44
N PRO A 353 2.60 -10.70 29.71
CA PRO A 353 2.36 -11.95 30.45
C PRO A 353 1.01 -12.59 30.08
N VAL A 354 0.77 -12.81 28.79
CA VAL A 354 -0.46 -13.38 28.24
C VAL A 354 -0.13 -14.49 27.24
N SER A 355 -0.96 -15.52 27.17
CA SER A 355 -0.77 -16.68 26.28
C SER A 355 -1.97 -16.94 25.37
N ASN A 356 -3.10 -16.29 25.65
CA ASN A 356 -4.34 -16.43 24.89
C ASN A 356 -5.12 -15.11 24.93
N LEU A 357 -6.23 -15.09 24.19
CA LEU A 357 -7.05 -13.89 24.02
C LEU A 357 -7.75 -13.45 25.31
N ASP A 358 -8.18 -14.37 26.19
CA ASP A 358 -8.87 -14.03 27.43
C ASP A 358 -7.90 -13.39 28.43
N GLU A 359 -6.68 -13.91 28.53
CA GLU A 359 -5.61 -13.28 29.31
C GLU A 359 -5.25 -11.88 28.77
N LEU A 360 -5.30 -11.67 27.45
CA LEU A 360 -5.09 -10.34 26.87
C LEU A 360 -6.21 -9.36 27.23
N LYS A 361 -7.48 -9.82 27.25
CA LYS A 361 -8.61 -8.99 27.71
C LYS A 361 -8.42 -8.58 29.16
N ASP A 362 -8.07 -9.53 30.03
CA ASP A 362 -7.83 -9.26 31.46
C ASP A 362 -6.65 -8.30 31.66
N TYR A 363 -5.57 -8.49 30.89
CA TYR A 363 -4.39 -7.63 30.92
C TYR A 363 -4.70 -6.18 30.50
N CYS A 364 -5.52 -5.99 29.47
CA CYS A 364 -5.93 -4.65 29.04
C CYS A 364 -7.00 -4.05 29.96
N GLY A 365 -7.84 -4.87 30.60
CA GLY A 365 -8.91 -4.41 31.47
C GLY A 365 -9.88 -3.48 30.72
N SER A 366 -10.13 -2.28 31.28
CA SER A 366 -10.99 -1.27 30.66
C SER A 366 -10.26 -0.31 29.71
N ARG A 367 -8.94 -0.47 29.53
CA ARG A 367 -8.15 0.36 28.61
C ARG A 367 -8.56 0.06 27.17
N GLU A 368 -8.51 1.09 26.33
CA GLU A 368 -8.65 0.90 24.88
C GLU A 368 -7.49 0.02 24.34
N MET A 369 -7.85 -1.13 23.79
CA MET A 369 -6.92 -2.05 23.14
C MET A 369 -6.56 -1.55 21.74
N ARG A 370 -5.27 -1.47 21.44
CA ARG A 370 -4.75 -0.96 20.17
C ARG A 370 -4.36 -2.15 19.30
N ILE A 371 -5.01 -2.32 18.17
CA ILE A 371 -4.81 -3.47 17.28
C ILE A 371 -4.17 -2.97 15.98
N ALA A 372 -2.90 -3.29 15.75
CA ALA A 372 -2.22 -2.97 14.48
C ALA A 372 -2.49 -4.07 13.44
N SER A 373 -2.74 -3.68 12.18
CA SER A 373 -2.85 -4.66 11.07
C SER A 373 -2.86 -4.00 9.69
N GLU A 374 -2.44 -4.75 8.66
CA GLU A 374 -2.78 -4.45 7.26
C GLU A 374 -4.21 -4.92 6.91
N TYR A 375 -4.74 -5.91 7.65
CA TYR A 375 -6.07 -6.50 7.49
C TYR A 375 -7.07 -5.82 8.43
N THR A 376 -7.35 -4.55 8.15
CA THR A 376 -8.13 -3.71 9.08
C THR A 376 -9.55 -4.22 9.29
N ASN A 377 -10.18 -4.77 8.26
CA ASN A 377 -11.57 -5.21 8.33
C ASN A 377 -11.67 -6.57 9.03
N ILE A 378 -10.71 -7.46 8.81
CA ILE A 378 -10.59 -8.71 9.58
C ILE A 378 -10.32 -8.42 11.04
N SER A 379 -9.41 -7.49 11.35
CA SER A 379 -9.07 -7.13 12.72
C SER A 379 -10.27 -6.56 13.47
N ASP A 380 -11.03 -5.69 12.81
CA ASP A 380 -12.27 -5.12 13.34
C ASP A 380 -13.34 -6.20 13.58
N PHE A 381 -13.55 -7.10 12.61
CA PHE A 381 -14.46 -8.23 12.78
C PHE A 381 -14.04 -9.13 13.95
N TYR A 382 -12.76 -9.53 14.00
CA TYR A 382 -12.20 -10.36 15.06
C TYR A 382 -12.37 -9.72 16.45
N ALA A 383 -12.12 -8.42 16.58
CA ALA A 383 -12.27 -7.69 17.83
C ALA A 383 -13.72 -7.67 18.32
N ARG A 384 -14.68 -7.46 17.41
CA ARG A 384 -16.13 -7.47 17.72
C ARG A 384 -16.62 -8.87 18.08
N SER A 385 -16.27 -9.87 17.28
CA SER A 385 -16.69 -11.26 17.47
C SER A 385 -16.16 -11.86 18.77
N ASN A 386 -15.01 -11.39 19.24
CA ASN A 386 -14.42 -11.84 20.51
C ASN A 386 -14.70 -10.92 21.69
N HIS A 387 -15.50 -9.86 21.51
CA HIS A 387 -15.88 -8.91 22.56
C HIS A 387 -14.67 -8.31 23.29
N LEU A 388 -13.68 -7.79 22.56
CA LEU A 388 -12.45 -7.21 23.15
C LEU A 388 -12.67 -5.88 23.91
N GLY A 389 -13.92 -5.45 24.10
CA GLY A 389 -14.26 -4.21 24.81
C GLY A 389 -13.95 -2.97 23.97
N HIS A 390 -13.35 -1.97 24.59
CA HIS A 390 -12.90 -0.76 23.90
C HIS A 390 -11.66 -1.08 23.08
N TYR A 391 -11.70 -0.89 21.77
CA TYR A 391 -10.54 -1.08 20.90
C TYR A 391 -10.46 -0.02 19.80
N ARG A 392 -9.25 0.19 19.29
CA ARG A 392 -8.98 0.95 18.07
C ARG A 392 -8.13 0.13 17.10
N ILE A 393 -8.46 0.19 15.81
CA ILE A 393 -7.64 -0.40 14.75
C ILE A 393 -6.63 0.64 14.28
N VAL A 394 -5.36 0.24 14.23
CA VAL A 394 -4.25 1.04 13.72
C VAL A 394 -3.84 0.46 12.36
N PRO A 395 -4.22 1.07 11.23
CA PRO A 395 -3.82 0.59 9.92
C PRO A 395 -2.30 0.70 9.76
N THR A 396 -1.71 -0.30 9.11
CA THR A 396 -0.27 -0.34 8.82
C THR A 396 -0.03 -0.63 7.34
N TRP A 397 1.13 -0.22 6.82
CA TRP A 397 1.56 -0.43 5.43
C TRP A 397 2.94 -1.12 5.38
N GLY A 398 3.07 -2.16 6.21
CA GLY A 398 4.25 -3.03 6.34
C GLY A 398 5.20 -2.69 7.51
N ALA A 399 6.06 -3.65 7.86
CA ALA A 399 6.87 -3.66 9.09
C ALA A 399 6.00 -3.57 10.35
N THR A 400 4.96 -4.39 10.40
CA THR A 400 3.90 -4.31 11.40
C THR A 400 4.38 -4.81 12.77
N GLU A 401 5.37 -5.69 12.79
CA GLU A 401 6.00 -6.26 13.99
C GLU A 401 6.60 -5.16 14.88
N ALA A 402 7.01 -4.05 14.26
CA ALA A 402 7.55 -2.88 14.94
C ALA A 402 6.55 -2.18 15.87
N PHE A 403 5.25 -2.42 15.73
CA PHE A 403 4.21 -1.76 16.53
C PHE A 403 4.07 -2.33 17.94
N LEU A 404 4.53 -3.56 18.18
CA LEU A 404 4.42 -4.19 19.48
C LEU A 404 5.70 -4.02 20.32
N PRO A 405 5.58 -3.78 21.63
CA PRO A 405 4.36 -3.48 22.40
C PRO A 405 4.04 -1.97 22.52
N GLU A 406 4.88 -1.08 21.99
CA GLU A 406 4.81 0.35 22.31
C GLU A 406 3.60 1.05 21.67
N ASP A 407 3.28 0.74 20.41
CA ASP A 407 2.25 1.45 19.63
C ASP A 407 0.95 0.65 19.48
N ALA A 408 1.01 -0.66 19.71
CA ALA A 408 -0.13 -1.57 19.70
C ALA A 408 -0.03 -2.59 20.84
N ASP A 409 -1.16 -3.13 21.24
CA ASP A 409 -1.27 -4.20 22.24
C ASP A 409 -1.37 -5.58 21.59
N MET A 410 -1.93 -5.62 20.38
CA MET A 410 -2.06 -6.81 19.55
C MET A 410 -1.76 -6.46 18.09
N LEU A 411 -1.12 -7.38 17.39
CA LEU A 411 -0.92 -7.35 15.95
C LEU A 411 -1.73 -8.48 15.32
N VAL A 412 -2.47 -8.16 14.26
CA VAL A 412 -3.08 -9.17 13.38
C VAL A 412 -2.29 -9.21 12.08
N GLU A 413 -1.63 -10.32 11.82
CA GLU A 413 -0.73 -10.49 10.66
C GLU A 413 -0.79 -11.91 10.11
N ASN A 414 -0.39 -12.09 8.85
CA ASN A 414 -0.27 -13.41 8.25
C ASN A 414 1.12 -14.02 8.50
N THR A 415 1.19 -15.33 8.59
CA THR A 415 2.46 -16.04 8.74
C THR A 415 2.43 -17.40 8.08
N GLU A 416 3.50 -17.76 7.39
CA GLU A 416 3.67 -19.13 6.85
C GLU A 416 4.17 -20.08 7.94
N THR A 417 5.33 -19.75 8.52
CA THR A 417 6.06 -20.63 9.45
C THR A 417 6.13 -20.09 10.89
N GLY A 418 5.71 -18.85 11.13
CA GLY A 418 5.92 -18.15 12.41
C GLY A 418 7.36 -17.65 12.61
N GLY A 419 8.30 -17.95 11.71
CA GLY A 419 9.72 -17.60 11.90
C GLY A 419 10.00 -16.10 11.98
N THR A 420 9.22 -15.26 11.27
CA THR A 420 9.36 -13.80 11.35
C THR A 420 8.89 -13.27 12.70
N ILE A 421 7.72 -13.72 13.16
CA ILE A 421 7.15 -13.37 14.47
C ILE A 421 8.16 -13.68 15.59
N ALA A 422 8.71 -14.90 15.61
CA ALA A 422 9.70 -15.29 16.61
C ALA A 422 10.99 -14.46 16.55
N ARG A 423 11.46 -14.11 15.35
CA ARG A 423 12.66 -13.25 15.15
C ARG A 423 12.47 -11.84 15.73
N HIS A 424 11.24 -11.37 15.87
CA HIS A 424 10.90 -10.07 16.45
C HIS A 424 10.50 -10.13 17.93
N ASN A 425 10.80 -11.24 18.62
CA ASN A 425 10.44 -11.45 20.03
C ASN A 425 8.93 -11.35 20.29
N LEU A 426 8.13 -11.83 19.34
CA LEU A 426 6.68 -11.87 19.42
C LEU A 426 6.20 -13.32 19.60
N LYS A 427 4.98 -13.47 20.10
CA LYS A 427 4.28 -14.75 20.24
C LYS A 427 2.86 -14.69 19.72
N ILE A 428 2.43 -15.79 19.11
CA ILE A 428 1.06 -15.98 18.66
C ILE A 428 0.22 -16.39 19.87
N ILE A 429 -0.90 -15.70 20.08
CA ILE A 429 -1.87 -15.99 21.15
C ILE A 429 -3.19 -16.57 20.62
N ASP A 430 -3.45 -16.42 19.32
CA ASP A 430 -4.61 -17.01 18.65
C ASP A 430 -4.38 -17.14 17.14
N THR A 431 -5.06 -18.09 16.51
CA THR A 431 -5.14 -18.23 15.05
C THR A 431 -6.55 -17.93 14.59
N LEU A 432 -6.71 -16.85 13.82
CA LEU A 432 -8.01 -16.40 13.33
C LEU A 432 -8.58 -17.38 12.31
N PHE A 433 -7.79 -17.69 11.27
CA PHE A 433 -8.10 -18.69 10.25
C PHE A 433 -6.89 -19.00 9.37
N GLU A 434 -7.00 -20.03 8.54
CA GLU A 434 -6.02 -20.40 7.52
C GLU A 434 -6.45 -19.86 6.14
N SER A 435 -5.49 -19.26 5.43
CA SER A 435 -5.68 -18.70 4.10
C SER A 435 -4.80 -19.43 3.09
N THR A 436 -5.30 -19.49 1.86
CA THR A 436 -4.62 -20.07 0.69
C THR A 436 -4.91 -19.16 -0.50
N ALA A 437 -4.11 -19.29 -1.55
CA ALA A 437 -4.43 -18.68 -2.84
C ALA A 437 -5.76 -19.23 -3.35
N CYS A 438 -6.59 -18.37 -3.93
CA CYS A 438 -7.87 -18.72 -4.51
C CYS A 438 -8.13 -17.94 -5.81
N VAL A 439 -8.91 -18.54 -6.70
CA VAL A 439 -9.43 -17.87 -7.89
C VAL A 439 -10.73 -17.19 -7.49
N ILE A 440 -10.82 -15.87 -7.73
CA ILE A 440 -12.01 -15.07 -7.47
C ILE A 440 -12.59 -14.54 -8.78
N ALA A 441 -13.89 -14.28 -8.77
CA ALA A 441 -14.61 -13.72 -9.92
C ALA A 441 -15.80 -12.87 -9.49
N ASN A 442 -16.23 -12.00 -10.41
CA ASN A 442 -17.46 -11.23 -10.24
C ASN A 442 -18.66 -12.06 -10.75
N TYR A 443 -19.57 -12.45 -9.86
CA TYR A 443 -20.73 -13.28 -10.24
C TYR A 443 -21.86 -12.51 -10.93
N GLN A 444 -21.83 -11.17 -10.87
CA GLN A 444 -22.80 -10.30 -11.53
C GLN A 444 -22.33 -9.85 -12.92
N SER A 445 -21.07 -10.12 -13.27
CA SER A 445 -20.55 -9.78 -14.60
C SER A 445 -21.32 -10.54 -15.67
N VAL A 446 -21.79 -9.84 -16.71
CA VAL A 446 -22.41 -10.48 -17.87
C VAL A 446 -21.29 -11.11 -18.69
N VAL A 447 -21.19 -12.44 -18.61
CA VAL A 447 -20.16 -13.22 -19.28
C VAL A 447 -20.73 -13.78 -20.59
N SER A 448 -20.11 -13.45 -21.72
CA SER A 448 -20.44 -14.09 -23.00
C SER A 448 -20.20 -15.60 -22.94
N ALA A 449 -20.82 -16.37 -23.84
CA ALA A 449 -20.59 -17.82 -23.91
C ALA A 449 -19.11 -18.15 -24.08
N ALA A 450 -18.41 -17.41 -24.95
CA ALA A 450 -16.97 -17.54 -25.18
C ALA A 450 -16.13 -17.23 -23.92
N LYS A 451 -16.41 -16.14 -23.19
CA LYS A 451 -15.71 -15.87 -21.92
C LYS A 451 -15.96 -16.98 -20.89
N SER A 452 -17.19 -17.47 -20.80
CA SER A 452 -17.56 -18.54 -19.87
C SER A 452 -16.79 -19.83 -20.17
N GLU A 453 -16.65 -20.19 -21.44
CA GLU A 453 -15.87 -21.34 -21.88
C GLU A 453 -14.37 -21.19 -21.55
N ARG A 454 -13.79 -20.01 -21.81
CA ARG A 454 -12.39 -19.70 -21.46
C ARG A 454 -12.14 -19.77 -19.95
N ILE A 455 -13.04 -19.18 -19.14
CA ILE A 455 -12.99 -19.25 -17.68
C ILE A 455 -13.07 -20.71 -17.21
N ASN A 456 -14.03 -21.47 -17.70
CA ASN A 456 -14.19 -22.88 -17.34
C ASN A 456 -12.97 -23.73 -17.72
N THR A 457 -12.33 -23.42 -18.85
CA THR A 457 -11.09 -24.08 -19.29
C THR A 457 -9.98 -23.85 -18.27
N VAL A 458 -9.72 -22.60 -17.89
CA VAL A 458 -8.70 -22.25 -16.87
C VAL A 458 -9.01 -22.94 -15.54
N ILE A 459 -10.25 -22.84 -15.06
CA ILE A 459 -10.68 -23.47 -13.80
C ILE A 459 -10.51 -25.00 -13.86
N SER A 460 -10.82 -25.64 -14.99
CA SER A 460 -10.66 -27.08 -15.16
C SER A 460 -9.19 -27.51 -15.16
N MET A 461 -8.32 -26.76 -15.85
CA MET A 461 -6.88 -27.01 -15.85
C MET A 461 -6.29 -26.88 -14.44
N LEU A 462 -6.65 -25.82 -13.73
CA LEU A 462 -6.23 -25.62 -12.35
C LEU A 462 -6.76 -26.73 -11.43
N LYS A 463 -8.04 -27.11 -11.53
CA LYS A 463 -8.61 -28.22 -10.74
C LYS A 463 -7.86 -29.54 -10.96
N LYS A 464 -7.58 -29.89 -12.22
CA LYS A 464 -6.81 -31.11 -12.54
C LYS A 464 -5.41 -31.08 -11.92
N ALA A 465 -4.77 -29.92 -11.88
CA ALA A 465 -3.46 -29.74 -11.27
C ALA A 465 -3.48 -29.88 -9.73
N LEU A 466 -4.64 -29.72 -9.10
CA LEU A 466 -4.83 -29.91 -7.65
C LEU A 466 -5.12 -31.37 -7.28
N GLU A 467 -5.63 -32.16 -8.23
CA GLU A 467 -5.97 -33.57 -8.06
C GLU A 467 -4.80 -34.51 -8.40
N ALA A 468 -3.82 -34.02 -9.15
CA ALA A 468 -2.59 -34.73 -9.52
C ALA A 468 -1.49 -34.58 -8.46
#